data_AF-A0A2E5KS63-F1
#
_entry.id   AF-A0A2E5KS63-F1
#
_cell.length_a   1.000
_cell.length_b   1.000
_cell.length_c   1.000
_cell.angle_alpha   90.00
_cell.angle_beta   90.00
_cell.angle_gamma   90.00
#
_symmetry.space_group_name_H-M   'P 1'
#
loop_
_entity.id
_entity.type
_entity.pdbx_description
1 polymer ?
#
loop_
_entity_poly.entity_id
_entity_poly.type
_entity_poly.pdbx_seq_one_letter_code
_entity_poly.pdbx_strand_id
1 'polypeptide(L)'
;MPPALAQELNTKFAVRNIALADAPVARSRHAAVDRTLSIMFGGDTEILERVRPHLACMGTDITHCGGPGTGQVVKILNNMLLFDTCLTIAETLVIGERVGVDPQLLVDTLSKGSADSFALRTHAGRAMLNNNYPTEAFSVHYALKDLTYALEIADETGVEARAGKLVREFFNRAIEAGLGDQYHPVVKKLVEGNS
;
A
#
# COMPACT_ATOMS: atom_id res chain seq x y z
N MET A 1 11.51 1.92 5.33
CA MET A 1 12.92 1.50 5.37
C MET A 1 13.05 0.34 4.40
N PRO A 2 14.05 0.31 3.51
CA PRO A 2 14.24 -0.83 2.61
C PRO A 2 14.41 -2.13 3.40
N PRO A 3 13.85 -3.28 2.96
CA PRO A 3 14.02 -4.55 3.67
C PRO A 3 15.49 -4.95 3.87
N ALA A 4 16.33 -4.75 2.86
CA ALA A 4 17.78 -5.01 2.94
C ALA A 4 18.45 -4.21 4.08
N LEU A 5 18.05 -2.96 4.28
CA LEU A 5 18.57 -2.14 5.39
C LEU A 5 18.14 -2.69 6.75
N ALA A 6 16.93 -3.25 6.87
CA ALA A 6 16.47 -3.86 8.12
C ALA A 6 17.34 -5.08 8.49
N GLN A 7 17.67 -5.92 7.51
CA GLN A 7 18.53 -7.09 7.67
C GLN A 7 19.98 -6.71 8.01
N GLU A 8 20.52 -5.72 7.31
CA GLU A 8 21.86 -5.18 7.56
C GLU A 8 21.97 -4.62 8.98
N LEU A 9 21.00 -3.81 9.40
CA LEU A 9 20.99 -3.24 10.74
C LEU A 9 20.84 -4.32 11.81
N ASN A 10 19.96 -5.31 11.60
CA ASN A 10 19.80 -6.42 12.54
C ASN A 10 21.14 -7.13 12.79
N THR A 11 21.90 -7.40 11.73
CA THR A 11 23.24 -8.02 11.83
C THR A 11 24.22 -7.13 12.60
N LYS A 12 24.26 -5.83 12.30
CA LYS A 12 25.16 -4.88 12.97
C LYS A 12 24.85 -4.71 14.46
N PHE A 13 23.57 -4.71 14.84
CA PHE A 13 23.15 -4.60 16.23
C PHE A 13 23.37 -5.91 17.01
N ALA A 14 23.25 -7.06 16.36
CA ALA A 14 23.50 -8.37 16.98
C ALA A 14 24.94 -8.48 17.53
N VAL A 15 25.94 -7.96 16.82
CA VAL A 15 27.35 -7.91 17.29
C VAL A 15 27.52 -7.15 18.61
N ARG A 16 26.56 -6.27 18.95
CA ARG A 16 26.54 -5.49 20.19
C ARG A 16 25.53 -6.03 21.22
N ASN A 17 25.02 -7.24 21.03
CA ASN A 17 23.95 -7.84 21.84
C ASN A 17 22.67 -6.98 21.89
N ILE A 18 22.38 -6.25 20.82
CA ILE A 18 21.14 -5.45 20.68
C ILE A 18 20.20 -6.18 19.72
N ALA A 19 18.99 -6.47 20.19
CA ALA A 19 17.93 -7.05 19.38
C ALA A 19 17.24 -5.96 18.54
N LEU A 20 17.17 -6.15 17.22
CA LEU A 20 16.44 -5.29 16.30
C LEU A 20 15.36 -6.09 15.57
N ALA A 21 14.15 -5.53 15.49
CA ALA A 21 13.07 -6.04 14.67
C ALA A 21 12.41 -4.89 13.90
N ASP A 22 11.82 -5.19 12.74
CA ASP A 22 11.00 -4.25 12.00
C ASP A 22 9.51 -4.54 12.25
N ALA A 23 8.73 -3.48 12.47
CA ALA A 23 7.30 -3.60 12.74
C ALA A 23 6.49 -2.52 12.00
N PRO A 24 6.55 -2.45 10.66
CA PRO A 24 5.74 -1.50 9.90
C PRO A 24 4.25 -1.69 10.15
N VAL A 25 3.51 -0.59 9.99
CA VAL A 25 2.08 -0.55 10.27
C VAL A 25 1.27 -0.28 9.00
N ALA A 26 0.06 -0.83 8.98
CA ALA A 26 -0.98 -0.57 7.99
C ALA A 26 -2.24 0.00 8.65
N ARG A 27 -3.20 0.41 7.81
CA ARG A 27 -4.39 1.20 8.14
C ARG A 27 -4.11 2.70 8.27
N SER A 28 -5.19 3.47 8.49
CA SER A 28 -5.18 4.93 8.43
C SER A 28 -4.66 5.58 9.71
N ARG A 29 -4.43 6.90 9.66
CA ARG A 29 -4.15 7.71 10.87
C ARG A 29 -5.23 7.55 11.94
N HIS A 30 -6.49 7.38 11.54
CA HIS A 30 -7.59 7.14 12.49
C HIS A 30 -7.38 5.82 13.25
N ALA A 31 -6.96 4.76 12.56
CA ALA A 31 -6.62 3.49 13.21
C ALA A 31 -5.44 3.62 14.19
N ALA A 32 -4.50 4.54 13.96
CA ALA A 32 -3.45 4.84 14.93
C ALA A 32 -4.01 5.50 16.21
N VAL A 33 -4.92 6.46 16.06
CA VAL A 33 -5.61 7.12 17.19
C VAL A 33 -6.44 6.11 17.98
N ASP A 34 -7.17 5.25 17.27
CA ASP A 34 -8.06 4.24 17.84
C ASP A 34 -7.33 2.99 18.36
N ARG A 35 -6.00 2.92 18.19
CA ARG A 35 -5.16 1.78 18.58
C ARG A 35 -5.56 0.47 17.89
N THR A 36 -6.03 0.58 16.65
CA THR A 36 -6.47 -0.52 15.80
C THR A 36 -5.55 -0.67 14.59
N LEU A 37 -4.27 -0.35 14.71
CA LEU A 37 -3.30 -0.61 13.64
C LEU A 37 -3.15 -2.11 13.36
N SER A 38 -2.79 -2.42 12.11
CA SER A 38 -2.25 -3.73 11.75
C SER A 38 -0.74 -3.62 11.70
N ILE A 39 -0.06 -4.43 12.50
CA ILE A 39 1.40 -4.42 12.71
C ILE A 39 1.96 -5.70 12.10
N MET A 40 2.92 -5.54 11.18
CA MET A 40 3.59 -6.62 10.47
C MET A 40 5.00 -6.77 11.07
N PHE A 41 5.24 -7.76 11.91
CA PHE A 41 6.48 -7.90 12.67
C PHE A 41 7.46 -8.84 11.97
N GLY A 42 8.64 -8.32 11.59
CA GLY A 42 9.80 -9.09 11.12
C GLY A 42 10.90 -9.15 12.17
N GLY A 43 11.30 -10.36 12.56
CA GLY A 43 12.30 -10.62 13.58
C GLY A 43 12.06 -11.92 14.31
N ASP A 44 12.91 -12.25 15.27
CA ASP A 44 12.81 -13.52 16.00
C ASP A 44 11.55 -13.58 16.86
N THR A 45 10.96 -14.77 16.98
CA THR A 45 9.76 -15.02 17.78
C THR A 45 9.93 -14.59 19.24
N GLU A 46 11.11 -14.82 19.83
CA GLU A 46 11.41 -14.42 21.21
C GLU A 46 11.36 -12.90 21.39
N ILE A 47 11.83 -12.13 20.39
CA ILE A 47 11.73 -10.67 20.40
C ILE A 47 10.27 -10.27 20.34
N LEU A 48 9.49 -10.89 19.44
CA LEU A 48 8.06 -10.61 19.30
C LEU A 48 7.33 -10.83 20.63
N GLU A 49 7.51 -11.97 21.28
CA GLU A 49 6.82 -12.26 22.55
C GLU A 49 7.18 -11.24 23.64
N ARG A 50 8.44 -10.79 23.69
CA ARG A 50 8.86 -9.75 24.64
C ARG A 50 8.22 -8.40 24.35
N VAL A 51 8.07 -8.00 23.09
CA VAL A 51 7.55 -6.66 22.73
C VAL A 51 6.05 -6.63 22.44
N ARG A 52 5.39 -7.79 22.30
CA ARG A 52 3.97 -7.92 21.99
C ARG A 52 3.05 -7.09 22.89
N PRO A 53 3.25 -7.02 24.23
CA PRO A 53 2.43 -6.17 25.09
C PRO A 53 2.49 -4.69 24.73
N HIS A 54 3.65 -4.21 24.26
CA HIS A 54 3.83 -2.81 23.84
C HIS A 54 3.21 -2.55 22.47
N LEU A 55 3.36 -3.49 21.53
CA LEU A 55 2.72 -3.41 20.22
C LEU A 55 1.19 -3.42 20.33
N ALA A 56 0.65 -4.20 21.27
CA ALA A 56 -0.79 -4.30 21.55
C ALA A 56 -1.40 -2.99 22.09
N CYS A 57 -0.59 -2.03 22.55
CA CYS A 57 -1.07 -0.70 22.91
C CYS A 57 -1.43 0.16 21.68
N MET A 58 -0.99 -0.24 20.48
CA MET A 58 -1.14 0.55 19.24
C MET A 58 -1.94 -0.19 18.16
N GLY A 59 -2.00 -1.51 18.21
CA GLY A 59 -2.63 -2.32 17.17
C GLY A 59 -3.39 -3.51 17.71
N THR A 60 -4.47 -3.87 17.00
CA THR A 60 -5.29 -5.05 17.29
C THR A 60 -4.78 -6.29 16.57
N ASP A 61 -4.05 -6.11 15.46
CA ASP A 61 -3.58 -7.20 14.61
C ASP A 61 -2.06 -7.17 14.56
N ILE A 62 -1.42 -8.14 15.21
CA ILE A 62 0.05 -8.28 15.25
C ILE A 62 0.42 -9.59 14.58
N THR A 63 0.92 -9.51 13.35
CA THR A 63 1.28 -10.67 12.54
C THR A 63 2.79 -10.88 12.58
N HIS A 64 3.24 -12.09 12.91
CA HIS A 64 4.64 -12.48 12.74
C HIS A 64 4.90 -12.84 11.27
N CYS A 65 5.72 -12.05 10.59
CA CYS A 65 5.98 -12.16 9.15
C CYS A 65 7.20 -13.04 8.82
N GLY A 66 7.96 -13.46 9.84
CA GLY A 66 9.20 -14.21 9.69
C GLY A 66 10.40 -13.47 10.27
N GLY A 67 11.58 -13.70 9.70
CA GLY A 67 12.84 -13.12 10.18
C GLY A 67 12.99 -11.61 9.91
N PRO A 68 14.16 -11.04 10.22
CA PRO A 68 14.43 -9.61 10.00
C PRO A 68 14.14 -9.14 8.57
N GLY A 69 13.48 -8.00 8.44
CA GLY A 69 13.09 -7.36 7.18
C GLY A 69 11.77 -7.86 6.59
N THR A 70 11.24 -9.00 7.04
CA THR A 70 10.02 -9.60 6.46
C THR A 70 8.75 -8.77 6.72
N GLY A 71 8.69 -8.02 7.82
CA GLY A 71 7.59 -7.08 8.07
C GLY A 71 7.54 -5.98 7.01
N GLN A 72 8.70 -5.41 6.67
CA GLN A 72 8.83 -4.44 5.56
C GLN A 72 8.42 -5.06 4.23
N VAL A 73 8.86 -6.28 3.92
CA VAL A 73 8.47 -6.98 2.67
C VAL A 73 6.95 -7.11 2.58
N VAL A 74 6.30 -7.65 3.62
CA VAL A 74 4.84 -7.81 3.64
C VAL A 74 4.12 -6.47 3.45
N LYS A 75 4.60 -5.41 4.13
CA LYS A 75 4.02 -4.06 4.00
C LYS A 75 4.14 -3.51 2.57
N ILE A 76 5.32 -3.63 1.98
CA ILE A 76 5.61 -3.10 0.65
C ILE A 76 4.81 -3.85 -0.42
N LEU A 77 4.73 -5.19 -0.33
CA LEU A 77 3.92 -5.99 -1.25
C LEU A 77 2.42 -5.73 -1.11
N ASN A 78 1.92 -5.53 0.12
CA ASN A 78 0.54 -5.08 0.34
C ASN A 78 0.25 -3.76 -0.37
N ASN A 79 1.19 -2.80 -0.30
CA ASN A 79 1.05 -1.50 -0.94
C ASN A 79 1.09 -1.62 -2.47
N MET A 80 2.00 -2.41 -3.06
CA MET A 80 2.00 -2.68 -4.50
C MET A 80 0.67 -3.27 -4.97
N LEU A 81 0.19 -4.32 -4.32
CA LEU A 81 -1.11 -4.93 -4.64
C LEU A 81 -2.25 -3.91 -4.58
N LEU A 82 -2.24 -3.04 -3.56
CA LEU A 82 -3.23 -1.98 -3.42
C LEU A 82 -3.18 -0.99 -4.60
N PHE A 83 -1.98 -0.56 -5.00
CA PHE A 83 -1.81 0.42 -6.07
C PHE A 83 -2.21 -0.16 -7.43
N ASP A 84 -1.80 -1.40 -7.72
CA ASP A 84 -2.21 -2.16 -8.91
C ASP A 84 -3.74 -2.25 -8.98
N THR A 85 -4.38 -2.62 -7.86
CA THR A 85 -5.84 -2.70 -7.77
C THR A 85 -6.51 -1.34 -7.98
N CYS A 86 -5.94 -0.24 -7.45
CA CYS A 86 -6.50 1.10 -7.63
C CYS A 86 -6.44 1.56 -9.09
N LEU A 87 -5.36 1.24 -9.83
CA LEU A 87 -5.30 1.56 -11.26
C LEU A 87 -6.38 0.80 -12.03
N THR A 88 -6.52 -0.50 -11.78
CA THR A 88 -7.58 -1.31 -12.43
C THR A 88 -8.99 -0.84 -12.08
N ILE A 89 -9.24 -0.42 -10.82
CA ILE A 89 -10.51 0.19 -10.43
C ILE A 89 -10.74 1.49 -11.22
N ALA A 90 -9.72 2.35 -11.34
CA ALA A 90 -9.85 3.60 -12.08
C ALA A 90 -10.24 3.36 -13.55
N GLU A 91 -9.59 2.40 -14.22
CA GLU A 91 -9.94 1.96 -15.57
C GLU A 91 -11.37 1.43 -15.63
N THR A 92 -11.75 0.57 -14.69
CA THR A 92 -13.10 -0.02 -14.61
C THR A 92 -14.19 1.05 -14.48
N LEU A 93 -13.98 2.04 -13.61
CA LEU A 93 -14.91 3.16 -13.42
C LEU A 93 -15.06 4.00 -14.69
N VAL A 94 -13.94 4.39 -15.30
CA VAL A 94 -13.95 5.22 -16.50
C VAL A 94 -14.57 4.50 -17.69
N ILE A 95 -14.26 3.21 -17.88
CA ILE A 95 -14.88 2.38 -18.93
C ILE A 95 -16.39 2.28 -18.69
N GLY A 96 -16.81 1.96 -17.47
CA GLY A 96 -18.22 1.85 -17.10
C GLY A 96 -19.00 3.14 -17.35
N GLU A 97 -18.43 4.27 -16.91
CA GLU A 97 -19.01 5.59 -17.12
C GLU A 97 -19.17 5.92 -18.61
N ARG A 98 -18.14 5.65 -19.44
CA ARG A 98 -18.18 5.91 -20.90
C ARG A 98 -19.22 5.08 -21.64
N VAL A 99 -19.59 3.91 -21.13
CA VAL A 99 -20.67 3.08 -21.69
C VAL A 99 -22.03 3.33 -21.04
N GLY A 100 -22.14 4.35 -20.18
CA GLY A 100 -23.40 4.81 -19.59
C GLY A 100 -23.81 4.10 -18.30
N VAL A 101 -22.89 3.37 -17.65
CA VAL A 101 -23.13 2.78 -16.33
C VAL A 101 -22.82 3.81 -15.26
N ASP A 102 -23.76 4.03 -14.35
CA ASP A 102 -23.55 4.88 -13.17
C ASP A 102 -22.36 4.34 -12.32
N PRO A 103 -21.33 5.17 -12.05
CA PRO A 103 -20.14 4.72 -11.31
C PRO A 103 -20.44 4.20 -9.89
N GLN A 104 -21.44 4.77 -9.20
CA GLN A 104 -21.82 4.33 -7.86
C GLN A 104 -22.48 2.95 -7.92
N LEU A 105 -23.43 2.75 -8.84
CA LEU A 105 -24.05 1.45 -9.09
C LEU A 105 -23.00 0.39 -9.43
N LEU A 106 -21.98 0.75 -10.22
CA LEU A 106 -20.89 -0.16 -10.57
C LEU A 106 -20.09 -0.60 -9.34
N VAL A 107 -19.66 0.35 -8.49
CA VAL A 107 -18.95 0.03 -7.23
C VAL A 107 -19.81 -0.83 -6.32
N ASP A 108 -21.09 -0.49 -6.14
CA ASP A 108 -22.01 -1.20 -5.25
C ASP A 108 -22.28 -2.63 -5.72
N THR A 109 -22.35 -2.83 -7.04
CA THR A 109 -22.57 -4.14 -7.65
C THR A 109 -21.32 -5.01 -7.54
N LEU A 110 -20.16 -4.48 -7.92
CA LEU A 110 -18.89 -5.21 -7.90
C LEU A 110 -18.45 -5.59 -6.48
N SER A 111 -18.76 -4.75 -5.48
CA SER A 111 -18.45 -5.01 -4.06
C SER A 111 -19.27 -6.17 -3.46
N LYS A 112 -20.28 -6.69 -4.16
CA LYS A 112 -21.06 -7.87 -3.74
C LYS A 112 -20.60 -9.16 -4.43
N GLY A 113 -19.72 -9.05 -5.42
CA GLY A 113 -19.26 -10.17 -6.23
C GLY A 113 -17.82 -10.58 -5.93
N SER A 114 -17.26 -11.44 -6.79
CA SER A 114 -15.88 -11.91 -6.71
C SER A 114 -14.83 -10.81 -6.95
N ALA A 115 -15.24 -9.66 -7.49
CA ALA A 115 -14.40 -8.49 -7.69
C ALA A 115 -14.23 -7.65 -6.41
N ASP A 116 -14.92 -7.99 -5.32
CA ASP A 116 -14.86 -7.23 -4.09
C ASP A 116 -13.44 -7.13 -3.52
N SER A 117 -13.07 -5.94 -3.07
CA SER A 117 -11.80 -5.67 -2.40
C SER A 117 -11.93 -4.47 -1.48
N PHE A 118 -11.05 -4.41 -0.47
CA PHE A 118 -10.95 -3.22 0.38
C PHE A 118 -10.77 -1.96 -0.46
N ALA A 119 -9.90 -2.02 -1.48
CA ALA A 119 -9.62 -0.91 -2.38
C ALA A 119 -10.87 -0.41 -3.11
N LEU A 120 -11.70 -1.32 -3.62
CA LEU A 120 -12.95 -0.99 -4.28
C LEU A 120 -13.91 -0.28 -3.32
N ARG A 121 -14.14 -0.85 -2.13
CA ARG A 121 -15.08 -0.27 -1.16
C ARG A 121 -14.60 1.06 -0.59
N THR A 122 -13.29 1.24 -0.41
CA THR A 122 -12.75 2.43 0.26
C THR A 122 -12.19 3.47 -0.68
N HIS A 123 -11.31 3.12 -1.61
CA HIS A 123 -10.63 4.10 -2.46
C HIS A 123 -11.53 4.57 -3.60
N ALA A 124 -12.32 3.67 -4.19
CA ALA A 124 -13.32 4.08 -5.17
C ALA A 124 -14.34 5.01 -4.51
N GLY A 125 -14.99 4.54 -3.44
CA GLY A 125 -16.04 5.27 -2.74
C GLY A 125 -15.62 6.62 -2.13
N ARG A 126 -14.45 6.68 -1.49
CA ARG A 126 -14.02 7.91 -0.79
C ARG A 126 -13.37 8.95 -1.69
N ALA A 127 -12.76 8.53 -2.80
CA ALA A 127 -11.95 9.41 -3.64
C ALA A 127 -12.41 9.43 -5.11
N MET A 128 -12.42 8.27 -5.77
CA MET A 128 -12.59 8.22 -7.23
C MET A 128 -13.99 8.59 -7.72
N LEU A 129 -15.05 8.18 -7.00
CA LEU A 129 -16.44 8.51 -7.36
C LEU A 129 -16.72 10.01 -7.26
N ASN A 130 -16.12 10.68 -6.28
CA ASN A 130 -16.34 12.10 -6.00
C ASN A 130 -15.24 13.01 -6.58
N ASN A 131 -14.27 12.44 -7.29
CA ASN A 131 -13.06 13.12 -7.77
C ASN A 131 -12.34 13.97 -6.69
N ASN A 132 -12.35 13.48 -5.45
CA ASN A 132 -11.76 14.16 -4.30
C ASN A 132 -10.45 13.49 -3.87
N TYR A 133 -9.33 14.18 -4.11
CA TYR A 133 -7.97 13.66 -3.87
C TYR A 133 -7.21 14.63 -2.95
N PRO A 134 -7.45 14.61 -1.63
CA PRO A 134 -6.84 15.54 -0.69
C PRO A 134 -5.32 15.35 -0.62
N THR A 135 -4.59 16.44 -0.36
CA THR A 135 -3.13 16.44 -0.20
C THR A 135 -2.67 16.00 1.19
N GLU A 136 -3.57 15.99 2.18
CA GLU A 136 -3.32 15.47 3.54
C GLU A 136 -3.50 13.94 3.64
N ALA A 137 -3.38 13.23 2.52
CA ALA A 137 -3.52 11.79 2.43
C ALA A 137 -2.25 11.14 1.86
N PHE A 138 -2.28 9.82 1.63
CA PHE A 138 -1.12 9.08 1.11
C PHE A 138 -0.85 9.45 -0.35
N SER A 139 0.09 10.37 -0.57
CA SER A 139 0.34 11.01 -1.85
C SER A 139 0.90 10.07 -2.91
N VAL A 140 0.86 10.49 -4.19
CA VAL A 140 1.51 9.77 -5.28
C VAL A 140 3.01 9.64 -5.04
N HIS A 141 3.68 10.67 -4.52
CA HIS A 141 5.11 10.59 -4.16
C HIS A 141 5.42 9.47 -3.16
N TYR A 142 4.59 9.33 -2.11
CA TYR A 142 4.77 8.24 -1.15
C TYR A 142 4.43 6.87 -1.73
N ALA A 143 3.39 6.77 -2.55
CA ALA A 143 3.03 5.54 -3.24
C ALA A 143 4.13 5.09 -4.21
N LEU A 144 4.68 6.01 -5.01
CA LEU A 144 5.79 5.74 -5.91
C LEU A 144 7.03 5.25 -5.16
N LYS A 145 7.38 5.87 -4.03
CA LYS A 145 8.50 5.43 -3.20
C LYS A 145 8.33 3.98 -2.72
N ASP A 146 7.17 3.63 -2.20
CA ASP A 146 6.91 2.26 -1.74
C ASP A 146 6.86 1.27 -2.91
N LEU A 147 6.29 1.67 -4.05
CA LEU A 147 6.27 0.87 -5.27
C LEU A 147 7.68 0.61 -5.82
N THR A 148 8.58 1.59 -5.75
CA THR A 148 9.99 1.41 -6.13
C THR A 148 10.63 0.31 -5.31
N TYR A 149 10.45 0.30 -3.98
CA TYR A 149 10.96 -0.80 -3.15
C TYR A 149 10.33 -2.15 -3.50
N ALA A 150 9.04 -2.18 -3.87
CA ALA A 150 8.40 -3.43 -4.30
C ALA A 150 9.01 -3.98 -5.59
N LEU A 151 9.32 -3.10 -6.54
CA LEU A 151 9.95 -3.47 -7.81
C LEU A 151 11.40 -3.91 -7.61
N GLU A 152 12.16 -3.27 -6.72
CA GLU A 152 13.51 -3.71 -6.33
C GLU A 152 13.48 -5.13 -5.75
N ILE A 153 12.56 -5.42 -4.83
CA ILE A 153 12.37 -6.79 -4.28
C ILE A 153 12.01 -7.77 -5.39
N ALA A 154 11.12 -7.38 -6.31
CA ALA A 154 10.73 -8.24 -7.43
C ALA A 154 11.94 -8.59 -8.31
N ASP A 155 12.76 -7.60 -8.65
CA ASP A 155 13.99 -7.77 -9.42
C ASP A 155 14.99 -8.70 -8.70
N GLU A 156 15.17 -8.57 -7.38
CA GLU A 156 16.01 -9.46 -6.56
C GLU A 156 15.53 -10.92 -6.58
N THR A 157 14.23 -11.15 -6.74
CA THR A 157 13.64 -12.51 -6.83
C THR A 157 13.54 -13.06 -8.25
N GLY A 158 13.92 -12.27 -9.26
CA GLY A 158 13.76 -12.63 -10.67
C GLY A 158 12.30 -12.61 -11.16
N VAL A 159 11.38 -12.01 -10.41
CA VAL A 159 9.97 -11.88 -10.79
C VAL A 159 9.76 -10.58 -11.54
N GLU A 160 9.24 -10.68 -12.77
CA GLU A 160 8.86 -9.50 -13.53
C GLU A 160 7.49 -8.95 -13.07
N ALA A 161 7.47 -7.97 -12.17
CA ALA A 161 6.26 -7.32 -11.69
C ALA A 161 5.62 -6.35 -12.71
N ARG A 162 5.03 -6.89 -13.78
CA ARG A 162 4.47 -6.11 -14.91
C ARG A 162 3.39 -5.10 -14.51
N ALA A 163 2.46 -5.51 -13.64
CA ALA A 163 1.41 -4.62 -13.14
C ALA A 163 2.00 -3.42 -12.38
N GLY A 164 2.92 -3.68 -11.45
CA GLY A 164 3.64 -2.62 -10.73
C GLY A 164 4.45 -1.70 -11.65
N LYS A 165 5.06 -2.22 -12.71
CA LYS A 165 5.76 -1.37 -13.72
C LYS A 165 4.81 -0.41 -14.42
N LEU A 166 3.61 -0.86 -14.79
CA LEU A 166 2.58 -0.01 -15.39
C LEU A 166 2.09 1.06 -14.39
N VAL A 167 1.85 0.67 -13.15
CA VAL A 167 1.43 1.63 -12.10
C VAL A 167 2.51 2.67 -11.85
N ARG A 168 3.78 2.29 -11.88
CA ARG A 168 4.91 3.23 -11.78
C ARG A 168 4.89 4.26 -12.91
N GLU A 169 4.58 3.85 -14.13
CA GLU A 169 4.42 4.77 -15.27
C GLU A 169 3.30 5.79 -15.00
N PHE A 170 2.13 5.32 -14.54
CA PHE A 170 1.01 6.21 -14.18
C PHE A 170 1.35 7.16 -13.04
N PHE A 171 2.07 6.71 -12.01
CA PHE A 171 2.52 7.58 -10.93
C PHE A 171 3.52 8.64 -11.42
N ASN A 172 4.47 8.28 -12.28
CA ASN A 172 5.38 9.26 -12.88
C ASN A 172 4.62 10.30 -13.70
N ARG A 173 3.70 9.87 -14.57
CA ARG A 173 2.83 10.77 -15.34
C ARG A 173 1.98 11.68 -14.45
N ALA A 174 1.51 11.17 -13.31
CA ALA A 174 0.72 11.96 -12.37
C ALA A 174 1.58 13.04 -11.70
N ILE A 175 2.82 12.71 -11.33
CA ILE A 175 3.78 13.68 -10.80
C ILE A 175 4.10 14.75 -11.85
N GLU A 176 4.38 14.36 -13.10
CA GLU A 176 4.64 15.27 -14.23
C GLU A 176 3.44 16.21 -14.49
N ALA A 177 2.22 15.71 -14.30
CA ALA A 177 0.99 16.50 -14.40
C ALA A 177 0.69 17.39 -13.17
N GLY A 178 1.60 17.48 -12.19
CA GLY A 178 1.42 18.29 -10.97
C GLY A 178 0.46 17.68 -9.94
N LEU A 179 0.20 16.37 -10.02
CA LEU A 179 -0.71 15.65 -9.11
C LEU A 179 0.06 14.88 -8.01
N GLY A 180 1.38 15.08 -7.90
CA GLY A 180 2.28 14.31 -7.03
C GLY A 180 1.92 14.32 -5.55
N ASP A 181 1.40 15.44 -5.05
CA ASP A 181 0.99 15.62 -3.66
C ASP A 181 -0.44 15.14 -3.37
N GLN A 182 -1.24 14.90 -4.42
CA GLN A 182 -2.61 14.43 -4.25
C GLN A 182 -2.63 12.95 -3.86
N TYR A 183 -3.74 12.55 -3.25
CA TYR A 183 -3.97 11.17 -2.87
C TYR A 183 -3.80 10.22 -4.06
N HIS A 184 -3.04 9.13 -3.89
CA HIS A 184 -2.63 8.24 -4.99
C HIS A 184 -3.72 7.71 -5.96
N PRO A 185 -5.02 7.56 -5.60
CA PRO A 185 -6.05 7.16 -6.57
C PRO A 185 -6.32 8.24 -7.64
N VAL A 186 -5.71 9.42 -7.52
CA VAL A 186 -5.75 10.51 -8.50
C VAL A 186 -5.32 10.09 -9.90
N VAL A 187 -4.60 8.97 -10.04
CA VAL A 187 -4.28 8.34 -11.33
C VAL A 187 -5.51 8.13 -12.23
N LYS A 188 -6.73 8.06 -11.66
CA LYS A 188 -7.98 8.08 -12.44
C LYS A 188 -8.06 9.25 -13.41
N LYS A 189 -7.59 10.45 -13.03
CA LYS A 189 -7.58 11.63 -13.91
C LYS A 189 -6.77 11.42 -15.20
N LEU A 190 -5.71 10.61 -15.14
CA LEU A 190 -4.91 10.27 -16.32
C LEU A 190 -5.63 9.27 -17.23
N VAL A 191 -6.43 8.37 -16.66
CA VAL A 191 -7.27 7.44 -17.42
C VAL A 191 -8.41 8.17 -18.13
N GLU A 192 -9.00 9.18 -17.47
CA GLU A 192 -10.01 10.07 -18.06
C GLU A 192 -9.46 10.87 -19.25
N GLY A 193 -8.27 11.48 -19.08
CA GLY A 193 -7.64 12.38 -20.05
C GLY A 193 -6.99 11.71 -21.27
N ASN A 194 -6.92 10.39 -21.33
CA ASN A 194 -6.43 9.63 -22.49
C ASN A 194 -7.55 9.39 -23.55
N SER A 195 -8.51 10.31 -23.68
CA SER A 195 -9.61 10.26 -24.67
C SER A 195 -9.49 11.35 -25.71
#